data_AF-A0A963RJ36-F1
#
_entry.id   AF-A0A963RJ36-F1
#
_cell.length_a   1.000
_cell.length_b   1.000
_cell.length_c   1.000
_cell.angle_alpha   90.00
_cell.angle_beta   90.00
_cell.angle_gamma   90.00
#
_symmetry.space_group_name_H-M   'P 1'
#
loop_
_entity.id
_entity.type
_entity.pdbx_description
1 polymer ?
#
loop_
_entity_poly.entity_id
_entity_poly.type
_entity_poly.pdbx_seq_one_letter_code
_entity_poly.pdbx_strand_id
1 'polypeptide(L)'
;MDQVLVSSSRADRLAWANILKGSGVQGELIDETSRDVGALGVIHHDDVNQSALLVSAGRLGLRSRALKRVFDIAVAGLALLLLSPLMVLVALAIRLQDGGPVFFRQRRMGRGNHFFDIYKFRSMRVAASDAAGNVSASRDDDRVTPVGRFIRRTSIDELPQLINVLKGDMSCRRWTIRSGMKRCCAWPEFWW
;
A
#
# COMPACT_ATOMS: atom_id res chain seq x y z
N MET A 1 26.09 -14.98 2.30
CA MET A 1 25.35 -16.08 1.67
C MET A 1 25.37 -15.78 0.19
N ASP A 2 26.04 -16.61 -0.59
CA ASP A 2 26.21 -16.40 -2.02
C ASP A 2 24.98 -16.96 -2.74
N GLN A 3 24.36 -16.14 -3.60
CA GLN A 3 23.13 -16.44 -4.32
C GLN A 3 23.41 -16.44 -5.82
N VAL A 4 22.90 -17.44 -6.54
CA VAL A 4 23.05 -17.54 -8.00
C VAL A 4 21.67 -17.50 -8.66
N LEU A 5 21.44 -16.48 -9.48
CA LEU A 5 20.20 -16.27 -10.23
C LEU A 5 20.41 -16.67 -11.69
N VAL A 6 19.61 -17.62 -12.18
CA VAL A 6 19.72 -18.14 -13.55
C VAL A 6 18.44 -17.81 -14.32
N SER A 7 18.59 -17.04 -15.40
CA SER A 7 17.57 -16.89 -16.44
C SER A 7 17.91 -17.86 -17.58
N SER A 8 17.03 -18.82 -17.85
CA SER A 8 17.25 -19.82 -18.90
C SER A 8 15.97 -20.13 -19.68
N SER A 9 16.17 -20.60 -20.93
CA SER A 9 15.09 -21.04 -21.81
C SER A 9 14.34 -22.23 -21.19
N ARG A 10 13.06 -22.44 -21.55
CA ARG A 10 12.27 -23.57 -21.00
C ARG A 10 12.95 -24.93 -21.19
N ALA A 11 13.71 -25.11 -22.28
CA ALA A 11 14.41 -26.36 -22.58
C ALA A 11 15.57 -26.64 -21.62
N ASP A 12 16.30 -25.60 -21.19
CA ASP A 12 17.53 -25.74 -20.41
C ASP A 12 17.30 -25.68 -18.88
N ARG A 13 16.08 -25.32 -18.45
CA ARG A 13 15.75 -25.17 -17.02
C ARG A 13 15.99 -26.44 -16.21
N LEU A 14 15.72 -27.61 -16.77
CA LEU A 14 15.95 -28.89 -16.09
C LEU A 14 17.44 -29.14 -15.87
N ALA A 15 18.28 -28.84 -16.85
CA ALA A 15 19.73 -28.98 -16.73
C ALA A 15 20.27 -28.03 -15.66
N TRP A 16 19.87 -26.75 -15.70
CA TRP A 16 20.25 -25.76 -14.70
C TRP A 16 19.74 -26.12 -13.30
N ALA A 17 18.50 -26.61 -13.16
CA ALA A 17 17.96 -27.05 -11.88
C ALA A 17 18.80 -28.18 -11.26
N ASN A 18 19.24 -29.15 -12.06
CA ASN A 18 20.09 -30.24 -11.58
C ASN A 18 21.48 -29.75 -11.15
N ILE A 19 22.07 -28.83 -11.93
CA ILE A 19 23.37 -28.21 -11.59
C ILE A 19 23.25 -27.44 -10.27
N LEU A 20 22.21 -26.63 -10.11
CA LEU A 20 22.00 -25.82 -8.90
C LEU A 20 21.70 -26.67 -7.67
N LYS A 21 21.01 -27.81 -7.81
CA LYS A 21 20.79 -28.75 -6.71
C LYS A 21 22.10 -29.41 -6.24
N GLY A 22 23.06 -29.61 -7.13
CA GLY A 22 24.35 -30.25 -6.82
C GLY A 22 25.44 -29.29 -6.33
N SER A 23 25.25 -27.98 -6.45
CA SER A 23 26.30 -26.98 -6.20
C SER A 23 26.39 -26.49 -4.74
N GLY A 24 25.45 -26.89 -3.88
CA GLY A 24 25.43 -26.50 -2.46
C GLY A 24 25.19 -25.00 -2.21
N VAL A 25 24.81 -24.25 -3.26
CA VAL A 25 24.47 -22.82 -3.17
C VAL A 25 22.96 -22.59 -3.34
N GLN A 26 22.48 -21.43 -2.87
CA GLN A 26 21.11 -21.02 -3.14
C GLN A 26 20.97 -20.66 -4.62
N GLY A 27 20.35 -21.56 -5.39
CA GLY A 27 20.06 -21.39 -6.80
C GLY A 27 18.61 -21.00 -7.05
N GLU A 28 18.39 -19.90 -7.77
CA GLU A 28 17.06 -19.43 -8.15
C GLU A 28 16.91 -19.42 -9.67
N LEU A 29 15.78 -19.95 -10.16
CA LEU A 29 15.43 -19.97 -11.58
C LEU A 29 14.31 -18.96 -11.84
N ILE A 30 14.52 -18.09 -12.83
CA ILE A 30 13.51 -17.11 -13.24
C ILE A 30 12.52 -17.78 -14.20
N ASP A 31 11.23 -17.73 -13.86
CA ASP A 31 10.14 -18.19 -14.74
C ASP A 31 9.21 -17.04 -15.17
N GLU A 32 9.20 -16.75 -16.47
CA GLU A 32 8.34 -15.74 -17.08
C GLU A 32 6.85 -16.07 -16.96
N THR A 33 6.48 -17.36 -17.09
CA THR A 33 5.07 -17.78 -17.05
C THR A 33 4.46 -17.54 -15.66
N SER A 34 5.20 -17.83 -14.59
CA SER A 34 4.78 -17.53 -13.22
C SER A 34 4.55 -16.04 -12.99
N ARG A 35 5.38 -15.18 -13.62
CA ARG A 35 5.28 -13.72 -13.51
C ARG A 35 4.06 -13.18 -14.25
N ASP A 36 3.79 -13.66 -15.46
CA ASP A 36 2.66 -13.20 -16.28
C ASP A 36 1.31 -13.56 -15.67
N VAL A 37 1.22 -14.75 -15.07
CA VAL A 37 0.01 -15.22 -14.38
C VAL A 37 -0.14 -14.58 -12.98
N GLY A 38 0.90 -13.88 -12.49
CA GLY A 38 0.89 -13.28 -11.15
C GLY A 38 0.92 -14.32 -10.02
N ALA A 39 1.59 -15.45 -10.25
CA ALA A 39 1.71 -16.51 -9.28
C ALA A 39 2.46 -16.05 -8.02
N LEU A 40 1.93 -16.41 -6.86
CA LEU A 40 2.53 -16.18 -5.56
C LEU A 40 3.59 -17.19 -5.18
N GLY A 41 3.49 -18.38 -5.75
CA GLY A 41 4.32 -19.50 -5.40
C GLY A 41 3.87 -20.76 -6.12
N VAL A 42 4.65 -21.82 -5.92
CA VAL A 42 4.37 -23.16 -6.44
C VAL A 42 3.93 -24.03 -5.28
N ILE A 43 2.82 -24.74 -5.43
CA ILE A 43 2.36 -25.76 -4.48
C ILE A 43 2.52 -27.12 -5.15
N HIS A 44 3.20 -28.03 -4.47
CA HIS A 44 3.34 -29.41 -4.90
C HIS A 44 2.21 -30.25 -4.27
N HIS A 45 1.40 -30.89 -5.12
CA HIS A 45 0.39 -31.85 -4.69
C HIS A 45 0.97 -33.26 -4.87
N ASP A 46 1.62 -33.76 -3.82
CA ASP A 46 2.28 -35.07 -3.83
C ASP A 46 1.29 -36.21 -4.11
N ASP A 47 0.04 -36.08 -3.66
CA ASP A 47 -1.04 -37.06 -3.90
C ASP A 47 -1.40 -37.24 -5.38
N VAL A 48 -1.18 -36.20 -6.20
CA VAL A 48 -1.55 -36.17 -7.63
C VAL A 48 -0.30 -36.07 -8.52
N ASN A 49 0.90 -36.03 -7.94
CA ASN A 49 2.18 -35.79 -8.62
C ASN A 49 2.13 -34.59 -9.60
N GLN A 50 1.41 -33.53 -9.20
CA GLN A 50 1.23 -32.32 -10.00
C GLN A 50 1.65 -31.08 -9.21
N SER A 51 2.20 -30.10 -9.92
CA SER A 51 2.57 -28.81 -9.34
C SER A 51 1.62 -27.74 -9.84
N ALA A 52 1.02 -26.98 -8.93
CA ALA A 52 0.11 -25.89 -9.22
C ALA A 52 0.77 -24.54 -8.92
N LEU A 53 0.48 -23.53 -9.75
CA LEU A 53 0.83 -22.14 -9.45
C LEU A 53 -0.27 -21.53 -8.57
N LEU A 54 0.10 -21.08 -7.37
CA LEU A 54 -0.82 -20.38 -6.48
C LEU A 54 -1.03 -18.96 -7.00
N VAL A 55 -2.14 -18.71 -7.69
CA VAL A 55 -2.45 -17.38 -8.25
C VAL A 55 -3.11 -16.45 -7.24
N SER A 56 -3.85 -17.01 -6.28
CA SER A 56 -4.55 -16.23 -5.27
C SER A 56 -4.51 -16.97 -3.93
N ALA A 57 -4.01 -16.29 -2.90
CA ALA A 57 -4.14 -16.78 -1.54
C ALA A 57 -5.60 -16.58 -1.11
N GLY A 58 -6.26 -17.67 -0.73
CA GLY A 58 -7.63 -17.61 -0.22
C GLY A 58 -7.79 -16.63 0.94
N ARG A 59 -9.05 -16.35 1.30
CA ARG A 59 -9.38 -15.49 2.44
C ARG A 59 -8.61 -15.95 3.69
N LEU A 60 -7.76 -15.07 4.26
CA LEU A 60 -7.13 -15.35 5.56
C LEU A 60 -8.17 -15.89 6.55
N GLY A 61 -7.80 -16.91 7.32
CA GLY A 61 -8.67 -17.47 8.35
C GLY A 61 -9.20 -16.38 9.29
N LEU A 62 -10.41 -16.58 9.84
CA LEU A 62 -11.06 -15.59 10.71
C LEU A 62 -10.15 -15.13 11.87
N ARG A 63 -9.39 -16.06 12.46
CA ARG A 63 -8.41 -15.77 13.51
C ARG A 63 -7.28 -14.85 13.02
N SER A 64 -6.67 -15.17 11.88
CA SER A 64 -5.58 -14.38 11.30
C SER A 64 -6.05 -12.96 10.93
N ARG A 65 -7.29 -12.83 10.44
CA ARG A 65 -7.91 -11.52 10.18
C ARG A 65 -8.12 -10.72 11.44
N ALA A 66 -8.62 -11.36 12.50
CA ALA A 66 -8.84 -10.71 13.79
C ALA A 66 -7.52 -10.22 14.40
N LEU A 67 -6.48 -11.07 14.40
CA LEU A 67 -5.14 -10.70 14.88
C LEU A 67 -4.56 -9.53 14.08
N LYS A 68 -4.65 -9.59 12.74
CA LYS A 68 -4.25 -8.49 11.86
C LYS A 68 -5.02 -7.19 12.19
N ARG A 69 -6.32 -7.29 12.47
CA ARG A 69 -7.17 -6.15 12.80
C ARG A 69 -6.79 -5.53 14.14
N VAL A 70 -6.53 -6.33 15.16
CA VAL A 70 -6.07 -5.88 16.48
C VAL A 70 -4.72 -5.19 16.35
N PHE A 71 -3.79 -5.78 15.60
CA PHE A 71 -2.49 -5.16 15.31
C PHE A 71 -2.63 -3.80 14.60
N ASP A 72 -3.45 -3.73 13.54
CA ASP A 72 -3.68 -2.49 12.79
C ASP A 72 -4.28 -1.40 13.69
N ILE A 73 -5.21 -1.74 14.60
CA ILE A 73 -5.81 -0.80 15.55
C ILE A 73 -4.80 -0.35 16.61
N ALA A 74 -4.02 -1.28 17.18
CA ALA A 74 -3.04 -0.97 18.21
C ALA A 74 -1.94 -0.02 17.69
N VAL A 75 -1.39 -0.32 16.51
CA VAL A 75 -0.35 0.52 15.87
C VAL A 75 -0.92 1.87 15.46
N ALA A 76 -2.09 1.91 14.83
CA ALA A 76 -2.71 3.17 14.42
C ALA A 76 -3.11 4.03 15.63
N GLY A 77 -3.61 3.42 16.71
CA GLY A 77 -3.97 4.10 17.94
C GLY A 77 -2.76 4.71 18.64
N LEU A 78 -1.67 3.94 18.77
CA LEU A 78 -0.42 4.45 19.34
C LEU A 78 0.18 5.57 18.49
N ALA A 79 0.23 5.40 17.17
CA ALA A 79 0.71 6.44 16.26
C ALA A 79 -0.14 7.71 16.36
N LEU A 80 -1.47 7.59 16.44
CA LEU A 80 -2.36 8.73 16.58
C LEU A 80 -2.15 9.45 17.91
N LEU A 81 -1.94 8.73 19.01
CA LEU A 81 -1.65 9.32 20.32
C LEU A 81 -0.33 10.11 20.28
N LEU A 82 0.74 9.51 19.77
CA LEU A 82 2.07 10.15 19.71
C LEU A 82 2.11 11.33 18.72
N LEU A 83 1.39 11.25 17.61
CA LEU A 83 1.36 12.29 16.58
C LEU A 83 0.24 13.32 16.79
N SER A 84 -0.67 13.11 17.75
CA SER A 84 -1.74 14.05 18.08
C SER A 84 -1.27 15.49 18.32
N PRO A 85 -0.20 15.78 19.10
CA PRO A 85 0.26 17.16 19.27
C PRO A 85 0.71 17.79 17.95
N LEU A 86 1.44 17.04 17.12
CA LEU A 86 1.87 17.51 15.80
C LEU A 86 0.67 17.79 14.88
N MET A 87 -0.32 16.90 14.87
CA MET A 87 -1.55 17.07 14.09
C MET A 87 -2.33 18.33 14.50
N VAL A 88 -2.38 18.66 15.78
CA VAL A 88 -3.02 19.89 16.28
C VAL A 88 -2.25 21.14 15.83
N LEU A 89 -0.92 21.14 15.93
CA LEU A 89 -0.10 22.27 15.46
C LEU A 89 -0.28 22.52 13.96
N VAL A 90 -0.28 21.45 13.17
CA VAL A 90 -0.51 21.51 11.72
C VAL A 90 -1.93 22.01 11.41
N ALA A 91 -2.93 21.53 12.14
CA ALA A 91 -4.31 21.98 12.02
C ALA A 91 -4.45 23.48 12.28
N LEU A 92 -3.78 23.99 13.32
CA LEU A 92 -3.75 25.42 13.64
C LEU A 92 -3.05 26.23 12.54
N ALA A 93 -1.89 25.77 12.05
CA ALA A 93 -1.16 26.44 10.97
C ALA A 93 -2.00 26.55 9.68
N ILE A 94 -2.75 25.51 9.32
CA ILE A 94 -3.67 25.53 8.17
C ILE A 94 -4.82 26.53 8.42
N ARG A 95 -5.40 26.51 9.62
CA ARG A 95 -6.54 27.36 9.96
C ARG A 95 -6.18 28.85 10.02
N LEU A 96 -4.99 29.18 10.54
CA LEU A 96 -4.49 30.55 10.57
C LEU A 96 -4.15 31.08 9.17
N GLN A 97 -3.83 30.21 8.22
CA GLN A 97 -3.42 30.62 6.88
C GLN A 97 -4.60 30.99 5.96
N ASP A 98 -5.64 30.14 5.90
CA ASP A 98 -6.76 30.31 4.95
C ASP A 98 -8.14 30.39 5.64
N GLY A 99 -8.23 30.25 6.96
CA GLY A 99 -9.50 30.28 7.71
C GLY A 99 -10.47 29.10 7.43
N GLY A 100 -10.15 28.25 6.46
CA GLY A 100 -11.00 27.15 6.00
C GLY A 100 -10.91 25.86 6.84
N PRO A 101 -11.69 24.82 6.46
CA PRO A 101 -11.69 23.55 7.15
C PRO A 101 -10.36 22.81 6.98
N VAL A 102 -9.81 22.32 8.10
CA VAL A 102 -8.47 21.69 8.19
C VAL A 102 -8.36 20.40 7.38
N PHE A 103 -9.43 19.59 7.38
CA PHE A 103 -9.44 18.29 6.72
C PHE A 103 -10.03 18.38 5.32
N PHE A 104 -9.40 17.67 4.40
CA PHE A 104 -9.88 17.41 3.05
C PHE A 104 -10.28 15.94 2.94
N ARG A 105 -11.42 15.66 2.28
CA ARG A 105 -11.94 14.30 2.08
C ARG A 105 -11.85 13.94 0.61
N GLN A 106 -11.26 12.78 0.31
CA GLN A 106 -11.20 12.26 -1.06
C GLN A 106 -11.83 10.88 -1.12
N ARG A 107 -12.82 10.70 -1.99
CA ARG A 107 -13.48 9.40 -2.20
C ARG A 107 -12.56 8.45 -2.96
N ARG A 108 -12.35 7.25 -2.43
CA ARG A 108 -11.60 6.17 -3.08
C ARG A 108 -12.37 4.86 -3.01
N MET A 109 -12.06 3.98 -3.97
CA MET A 109 -12.59 2.62 -3.99
C MET A 109 -11.81 1.75 -2.98
N GLY A 110 -12.56 1.09 -2.10
CA GLY A 110 -12.08 0.23 -1.03
C GLY A 110 -12.39 -1.24 -1.27
N ARG A 111 -12.46 -2.01 -0.18
CA ARG A 111 -12.70 -3.46 -0.22
C ARG A 111 -14.06 -3.77 -0.85
N GLY A 112 -14.09 -4.79 -1.71
CA GLY A 112 -15.35 -5.26 -2.31
C GLY A 112 -16.07 -4.20 -3.14
N ASN A 113 -15.32 -3.30 -3.80
CA ASN A 113 -15.87 -2.21 -4.63
C ASN A 113 -16.67 -1.15 -3.84
N HIS A 114 -16.54 -1.09 -2.52
CA HIS A 114 -17.22 -0.09 -1.70
C HIS A 114 -16.40 1.21 -1.65
N PHE A 115 -17.04 2.34 -1.90
CA PHE A 115 -16.39 3.64 -1.79
C PHE A 115 -16.24 4.03 -0.31
N PHE A 116 -15.09 4.61 0.03
CA PHE A 116 -14.84 5.20 1.34
C PHE A 116 -14.09 6.52 1.18
N ASP A 117 -14.26 7.41 2.16
CA ASP A 117 -13.65 8.73 2.13
C ASP A 117 -12.33 8.72 2.92
N ILE A 118 -11.24 9.10 2.26
CA ILE A 118 -9.92 9.24 2.86
C ILE A 118 -9.79 10.64 3.46
N TYR A 119 -9.31 10.72 4.70
CA TYR A 119 -8.97 12.00 5.34
C TYR A 119 -7.53 12.41 5.04
N LYS A 120 -7.33 13.65 4.61
CA LYS A 120 -6.01 14.28 4.47
C LYS A 120 -6.00 15.68 5.08
N PHE A 121 -4.85 16.19 5.46
CA PHE A 121 -4.74 17.62 5.75
C PHE A 121 -4.84 18.43 4.47
N ARG A 122 -5.53 19.56 4.56
CA ARG A 122 -5.63 20.51 3.45
C ARG A 122 -4.24 21.10 3.18
N SER A 123 -3.83 21.03 1.91
CA SER A 123 -2.59 21.64 1.42
C SER A 123 -2.83 22.72 0.36
N MET A 124 -4.08 22.94 -0.04
CA MET A 124 -4.48 23.88 -1.10
C MET A 124 -5.49 24.91 -0.59
N ARG A 125 -5.47 26.11 -1.20
CA ARG A 125 -6.41 27.20 -0.88
C ARG A 125 -7.86 26.82 -1.14
N VAL A 126 -8.77 27.26 -0.27
CA VAL A 126 -10.21 26.96 -0.36
C VAL A 126 -10.81 27.43 -1.68
N ALA A 127 -10.50 28.66 -2.10
CA ALA A 127 -11.06 29.27 -3.30
C ALA A 127 -10.61 28.61 -4.62
N ALA A 128 -9.53 27.82 -4.60
CA ALA A 128 -8.93 27.22 -5.80
C ALA A 128 -8.97 25.68 -5.81
N SER A 129 -9.53 25.06 -4.77
CA SER A 129 -9.57 23.60 -4.62
C SER A 129 -10.93 23.03 -5.01
N ASP A 130 -10.93 22.01 -5.88
CA ASP A 130 -12.12 21.22 -6.14
C ASP A 130 -12.58 20.50 -4.86
N ALA A 131 -13.85 20.67 -4.50
CA ALA A 131 -14.46 19.99 -3.35
C ALA A 131 -14.40 18.46 -3.45
N ALA A 132 -14.34 17.92 -4.68
CA ALA A 132 -14.28 16.47 -4.95
C ALA A 132 -12.85 15.90 -5.02
N GLY A 133 -11.81 16.72 -5.18
CA GLY A 133 -10.42 16.25 -5.29
C GLY A 133 -10.14 15.36 -6.51
N ASN A 134 -10.90 15.55 -7.59
CA ASN A 134 -10.75 14.78 -8.83
C ASN A 134 -9.48 15.16 -9.60
N VAL A 135 -9.02 16.41 -9.47
CA VAL A 135 -7.76 16.85 -10.08
C VAL A 135 -6.61 16.63 -9.09
N SER A 136 -5.68 15.74 -9.45
CA SER A 136 -4.44 15.55 -8.67
C SER A 136 -3.51 16.75 -8.88
N ALA A 137 -3.29 17.53 -7.83
CA ALA A 137 -2.38 18.68 -7.87
C ALA A 137 -0.95 18.25 -8.25
N SER A 138 -0.34 18.98 -9.18
CA SER A 138 1.08 18.82 -9.54
C SER A 138 1.99 19.17 -8.35
N ARG A 139 3.29 18.87 -8.46
CA ARG A 139 4.28 19.19 -7.41
C ARG A 139 4.46 20.71 -7.26
N ASP A 140 4.42 21.44 -8.37
CA ASP A 140 4.48 22.92 -8.42
C ASP A 140 3.14 23.49 -8.87
N ASP A 141 2.11 23.31 -8.03
CA ASP A 141 0.79 23.89 -8.28
C ASP A 141 0.66 25.18 -7.45
N ASP A 142 0.41 26.31 -8.11
CA ASP A 142 0.29 27.64 -7.50
C ASP A 142 -0.85 27.76 -6.47
N ARG A 143 -1.75 26.77 -6.45
CA ARG A 143 -2.87 26.66 -5.50
C ARG A 143 -2.45 26.10 -4.14
N VAL A 144 -1.21 25.61 -4.01
CA VAL A 144 -0.66 25.03 -2.78
C VAL A 144 -0.17 26.13 -1.84
N THR A 145 -0.61 26.10 -0.59
CA THR A 145 -0.16 27.10 0.40
C THR A 145 1.28 26.84 0.85
N PRO A 146 2.02 27.86 1.32
CA PRO A 146 3.35 27.65 1.91
C PRO A 146 3.40 26.56 3.00
N VAL A 147 2.40 26.52 3.89
CA VAL A 147 2.27 25.46 4.91
C VAL A 147 1.95 24.12 4.22
N GLY A 148 1.04 24.12 3.24
CA GLY A 148 0.72 22.95 2.43
C GLY A 148 1.92 22.35 1.69
N ARG A 149 2.85 23.19 1.22
CA ARG A 149 4.11 22.76 0.58
C ARG A 149 5.01 22.02 1.57
N PHE A 150 5.12 22.52 2.80
CA PHE A 150 5.87 21.85 3.87
C PHE A 150 5.23 20.51 4.25
N ILE A 151 3.91 20.48 4.44
CA ILE A 151 3.15 19.28 4.80
C ILE A 151 3.30 18.20 3.71
N ARG A 152 3.17 18.55 2.41
CA ARG A 152 3.36 17.61 1.29
C ARG A 152 4.80 17.10 1.20
N ARG A 153 5.80 17.93 1.52
CA ARG A 153 7.21 17.52 1.51
C ARG A 153 7.53 16.54 2.62
N THR A 154 6.87 16.68 3.77
CA THR A 154 7.05 15.84 4.95
C THR A 154 6.06 14.67 5.02
N SER A 155 5.16 14.53 4.04
CA SER A 155 4.08 13.53 4.01
C SER A 155 3.13 13.58 5.23
N ILE A 156 3.12 14.72 5.93
CA ILE A 156 2.27 14.93 7.11
C ILE A 156 0.79 14.98 6.69
N ASP A 157 0.48 15.27 5.42
CA ASP A 157 -0.89 15.37 4.92
C ASP A 157 -1.67 14.07 5.03
N GLU A 158 -0.96 12.94 5.15
CA GLU A 158 -1.55 11.61 5.22
C GLU A 158 -1.77 11.10 6.64
N LEU A 159 -1.31 11.81 7.68
CA LEU A 159 -1.53 11.41 9.07
C LEU A 159 -3.00 11.22 9.45
N PRO A 160 -3.96 12.05 8.95
CA PRO A 160 -5.38 11.83 9.23
C PRO A 160 -5.91 10.49 8.68
N GLN A 161 -5.21 9.83 7.75
CA GLN A 161 -5.58 8.51 7.24
C GLN A 161 -5.50 7.42 8.31
N LEU A 162 -4.74 7.63 9.40
CA LEU A 162 -4.74 6.73 10.57
C LEU A 162 -6.14 6.55 11.17
N ILE A 163 -7.00 7.58 11.07
CA ILE A 163 -8.40 7.51 11.49
C ILE A 163 -9.18 6.50 10.61
N ASN A 164 -8.89 6.42 9.31
CA ASN A 164 -9.49 5.42 8.42
C ASN A 164 -9.03 4.00 8.77
N VAL A 165 -7.80 3.83 9.28
CA VAL A 165 -7.33 2.53 9.79
C VAL A 165 -8.14 2.13 11.01
N LEU A 166 -8.37 3.05 11.95
CA LEU A 166 -9.21 2.79 13.13
C LEU A 166 -10.65 2.45 12.73
N LYS A 167 -11.24 3.14 11.75
CA LYS A 167 -12.59 2.85 11.23
C LYS A 167 -12.71 1.49 10.53
N GLY A 168 -11.61 0.98 9.98
CA GLY A 168 -11.60 -0.30 9.26
C GLY A 168 -11.73 -0.18 7.75
N ASP A 169 -11.70 1.05 7.23
CA ASP A 169 -11.67 1.30 5.79
C ASP A 169 -10.28 0.99 5.20
N MET A 170 -9.25 1.03 6.04
CA MET A 170 -7.84 0.75 5.68
C MET A 170 -7.14 -0.19 6.67
N SER A 171 -6.04 -0.79 6.21
CA SER A 171 -5.11 -1.59 7.01
C SER A 171 -3.76 -0.87 7.12
N CYS A 172 -3.01 -1.04 8.21
CA CYS A 172 -1.71 -0.40 8.40
C CYS A 172 -0.71 -0.80 7.29
N ARG A 173 -0.73 -2.05 6.83
CA ARG A 173 0.11 -2.48 5.69
C ARG A 173 -0.20 -1.72 4.39
N ARG A 174 -1.41 -1.22 4.22
CA ARG A 174 -1.82 -0.39 3.06
C ARG A 174 -1.19 1.01 3.12
N TRP A 175 -0.87 1.51 4.32
CA TRP A 175 -0.26 2.82 4.54
C TRP A 175 1.23 2.82 4.15
N THR A 176 1.98 1.75 4.47
CA THR A 176 3.44 1.69 4.25
C THR A 176 3.85 1.55 2.78
N ILE A 177 3.01 0.98 1.91
CA ILE A 177 3.42 0.58 0.55
C ILE A 177 3.25 1.71 -0.50
N ARG A 178 2.68 2.87 -0.13
CA ARG A 178 2.21 3.84 -1.14
C ARG A 178 2.71 5.29 -1.00
N SER A 179 3.90 5.49 -0.41
CA SER A 179 4.62 6.76 -0.53
C SER A 179 5.25 7.01 -1.92
N GLY A 180 5.11 6.08 -2.87
CA GLY A 180 5.62 6.28 -4.23
C GLY A 180 5.13 5.29 -5.28
N MET A 181 3.86 5.33 -5.70
CA MET A 181 3.48 4.81 -7.03
C MET A 181 2.12 5.36 -7.49
N LYS A 182 2.15 6.26 -8.47
CA LYS A 182 0.98 6.74 -9.23
C LYS A 182 0.51 5.72 -10.27
N ARG A 183 0.10 4.52 -9.84
CA ARG A 183 -0.67 3.62 -10.70
C ARG A 183 -1.99 3.28 -10.02
N CYS A 184 -3.05 3.77 -10.63
CA CYS A 184 -4.43 3.44 -10.34
C CYS A 184 -4.72 2.01 -10.80
N CYS A 185 -5.61 1.34 -10.07
CA CYS A 185 -6.39 0.18 -10.53
C CYS A 185 -5.59 -1.05 -10.98
N ALA A 186 -5.16 -1.93 -10.07
CA ALA A 186 -4.83 -3.31 -10.48
C ALA A 186 -4.77 -4.38 -9.38
N TRP A 187 -5.11 -4.17 -8.10
CA TRP A 187 -4.96 -5.28 -7.14
C TRP A 187 -6.07 -5.30 -6.07
N PRO A 188 -7.23 -5.89 -6.39
CA PRO A 188 -8.28 -6.19 -5.40
C PRO A 188 -7.92 -7.39 -4.52
N GLU A 189 -7.00 -8.26 -4.94
CA GLU A 189 -6.97 -9.63 -4.40
C GLU A 189 -5.88 -9.91 -3.35
N PHE A 190 -4.87 -9.06 -3.23
CA PHE A 190 -3.67 -9.40 -2.45
C PHE A 190 -3.66 -9.04 -0.97
N TRP A 191 -4.72 -8.42 -0.46
CA TRP A 191 -4.54 -7.53 0.70
C TRP A 191 -5.63 -7.68 1.76
N TRP A 192 -6.02 -8.92 2.09
CA TRP A 192 -6.86 -9.25 3.25
C TRP A 192 -6.09 -10.12 4.22
#